data_AF-A0A2D9XY08-F1
#
_entry.id   AF-A0A2D9XY08-F1
#
_cell.length_a   1.000
_cell.length_b   1.000
_cell.length_c   1.000
_cell.angle_alpha   90.00
_cell.angle_beta   90.00
_cell.angle_gamma   90.00
#
_symmetry.space_group_name_H-M   'P 1'
#
loop_
_entity.id
_entity.type
_entity.pdbx_description
1 polymer ?
#
loop_
_entity_poly.entity_id
_entity_poly.type
_entity_poly.pdbx_seq_one_letter_code
_entity_poly.pdbx_strand_id
1 'polypeptide(L)' 'MPGPAYRRILLKLSGEVLAGDQQFGIDPVMASRLASEIQSIHKLNVRIGLIIGAGNIFRGMEAATKGMERVTG' A
#
# COMPACT_ATOMS: atom_id res chain seq x y z
N MET A 1 3.03 28.56 11.50
CA MET A 1 3.60 27.19 11.38
C MET A 1 4.15 27.04 9.97
N PRO A 2 5.35 26.50 9.78
CA PRO A 2 5.85 26.21 8.43
C PRO A 2 4.92 25.22 7.73
N GLY A 3 4.67 25.45 6.44
CA GLY A 3 3.87 24.53 5.62
C GLY A 3 4.55 23.17 5.43
N PRO A 4 3.86 22.19 4.83
CA PRO A 4 4.43 20.87 4.57
C PRO A 4 5.69 20.98 3.71
N ALA A 5 6.71 20.19 4.05
CA ALA A 5 8.01 20.20 3.35
C ALA A 5 7.92 19.86 1.85
N TYR A 6 6.89 19.09 1.46
CA TYR A 6 6.67 18.64 0.08
C TYR A 6 5.27 19.02 -0.40
N ARG A 7 5.17 19.50 -1.65
CA ARG A 7 3.89 19.79 -2.32
C ARG A 7 3.29 18.58 -3.02
N ARG A 8 4.12 17.57 -3.32
CA ARG A 8 3.71 16.32 -3.96
C ARG A 8 4.59 15.18 -3.44
N ILE A 9 3.96 14.05 -3.15
CA ILE A 9 4.64 12.84 -2.70
C ILE A 9 4.17 11.63 -3.52
N LEU A 10 5.03 10.63 -3.61
CA LEU A 10 4.68 9.27 -4.04
C LEU A 10 4.82 8.36 -2.82
N LEU A 11 3.69 7.94 -2.28
CA LEU A 11 3.62 7.10 -1.10
C LEU A 11 3.58 5.63 -1.53
N LYS A 12 4.68 4.90 -1.28
CA LYS A 12 4.70 3.45 -1.46
C LYS A 12 4.38 2.76 -0.15
N LEU A 13 3.38 1.88 -0.19
CA LEU A 13 2.95 1.05 0.92
C LEU A 13 3.12 -0.42 0.59
N SER A 14 3.37 -1.22 1.62
CA SER A 14 3.30 -2.67 1.51
C SER A 14 1.83 -3.10 1.50
N GLY A 15 1.49 -4.11 0.71
CA GLY A 15 0.13 -4.68 0.72
C GLY A 15 -0.21 -5.35 2.05
N GLU A 16 0.81 -5.82 2.76
CA GLU A 16 0.73 -6.39 4.10
C GLU A 16 0.09 -5.43 5.11
N VAL A 17 0.26 -4.11 4.92
CA VAL A 17 -0.38 -3.10 5.78
C VAL A 17 -1.92 -3.15 5.67
N LEU A 18 -2.44 -3.57 4.51
CA LEU A 18 -3.88 -3.73 4.31
C LEU A 18 -4.41 -5.04 4.90
N ALA A 19 -3.58 -6.03 5.16
CA ALA A 19 -4.03 -7.32 5.72
C ALA A 19 -4.27 -7.25 7.24
N GLY A 20 -3.67 -6.26 7.92
CA GLY A 20 -3.78 -6.13 9.37
C GLY A 20 -3.16 -7.33 10.10
N ASP A 21 -3.89 -7.88 11.07
CA ASP A 21 -3.50 -9.10 11.77
C ASP A 21 -3.70 -10.37 10.93
N GLN A 22 -4.35 -10.25 9.75
CA GLN A 22 -4.52 -11.34 8.80
C GLN A 22 -3.26 -11.48 7.94
N GLN A 23 -2.91 -12.72 7.58
CA GLN A 23 -1.76 -12.98 6.71
C GLN A 23 -2.09 -12.82 5.21
N PHE A 24 -3.37 -12.74 4.87
CA PHE A 24 -3.87 -12.71 3.50
C PHE A 24 -5.13 -11.84 3.40
N GLY A 25 -5.35 -11.22 2.24
CA GLY A 25 -6.56 -10.45 1.97
C GLY A 25 -6.45 -8.97 2.35
N ILE A 26 -7.60 -8.32 2.46
CA ILE A 26 -7.72 -6.90 2.83
C ILE A 26 -8.63 -6.82 4.06
N ASP A 27 -8.08 -6.34 5.16
CA ASP A 27 -8.81 -5.96 6.36
C ASP A 27 -9.48 -4.59 6.14
N PRO A 28 -10.83 -4.52 6.14
CA PRO A 28 -11.55 -3.27 5.95
C PRO A 28 -11.26 -2.21 7.02
N VAL A 29 -10.94 -2.63 8.25
CA VAL A 29 -10.62 -1.71 9.36
C VAL A 29 -9.28 -1.03 9.07
N MET A 30 -8.27 -1.81 8.68
CA MET A 30 -6.95 -1.27 8.32
C MET A 30 -7.00 -0.40 7.08
N ALA A 31 -7.75 -0.82 6.05
CA ALA A 31 -7.96 -0.01 4.85
C ALA A 31 -8.61 1.34 5.19
N SER A 32 -9.63 1.36 6.06
CA SER A 32 -10.32 2.58 6.49
C SER A 32 -9.42 3.50 7.32
N ARG A 33 -8.59 2.93 8.19
CA ARG A 33 -7.60 3.67 8.97
C ARG A 33 -6.57 4.34 8.06
N LEU A 34 -6.00 3.59 7.13
CA LEU A 34 -5.02 4.12 6.18
C LEU A 34 -5.63 5.22 5.29
N ALA A 35 -6.86 5.04 4.82
CA ALA A 35 -7.58 6.06 4.07
C ALA A 35 -7.75 7.35 4.89
N SER A 36 -8.03 7.24 6.19
CA SER A 36 -8.16 8.40 7.10
C SER A 36 -6.84 9.13 7.29
N GLU A 37 -5.73 8.39 7.43
CA GLU A 37 -4.38 8.96 7.52
C GLU A 37 -4.00 9.68 6.21
N ILE A 38 -4.24 9.07 5.05
CA ILE A 38 -4.00 9.70 3.74
C ILE A 38 -4.85 10.95 3.56
N GLN A 39 -6.12 10.91 3.99
CA GLN A 39 -7.01 12.08 3.95
C GLN A 39 -6.46 13.24 4.78
N SER A 40 -5.84 12.96 5.94
CA SER A 40 -5.22 14.00 6.76
C SER A 40 -4.08 14.72 6.03
N ILE A 41 -3.28 13.99 5.24
CA ILE A 41 -2.19 14.55 4.43
C ILE A 41 -2.77 15.35 3.25
N HIS A 42 -3.80 14.83 2.59
CA HIS A 42 -4.46 15.51 1.48
C HIS A 42 -5.06 16.85 1.91
N LYS A 43 -5.63 16.92 3.13
CA LYS A 43 -6.13 18.18 3.74
C LYS A 43 -5.06 19.25 3.93
N LEU A 44 -3.78 18.88 3.93
CA LEU A 44 -2.65 19.81 3.94
C LEU A 44 -2.31 20.37 2.53
N ASN A 45 -3.16 20.15 1.53
CA ASN A 45 -2.95 20.51 0.12
C ASN A 45 -1.72 19.84 -0.52
N VAL A 46 -1.32 18.67 0.00
CA VAL A 46 -0.25 17.85 -0.60
C VAL A 46 -0.87 16.91 -1.63
N ARG A 47 -0.31 16.87 -2.84
CA ARG A 47 -0.71 15.92 -3.89
C ARG A 47 -0.07 14.56 -3.63
N ILE A 48 -0.86 13.49 -3.67
CA ILE A 48 -0.41 12.15 -3.28
C ILE A 48 -0.59 11.21 -4.48
N GLY A 49 0.51 10.60 -4.93
CA GLY A 49 0.46 9.37 -5.72
C GLY A 49 0.61 8.18 -4.76
N LEU A 50 -0.15 7.11 -4.96
CA LEU A 50 -0.14 5.93 -4.09
C LEU A 50 0.32 4.71 -4.88
N ILE A 51 1.30 3.98 -4.33
CA ILE A 51 1.73 2.67 -4.82
C ILE A 51 1.48 1.68 -3.70
N ILE A 52 0.69 0.63 -3.96
CA ILE A 52 0.43 -0.42 -2.99
C ILE A 52 0.94 -1.74 -3.59
N GLY A 53 1.84 -2.42 -2.88
CA GLY A 53 2.22 -3.78 -3.26
C GLY A 53 1.07 -4.76 -3.06
N ALA A 54 1.04 -5.89 -3.79
CA ALA A 54 -0.02 -6.89 -3.67
C ALA A 54 0.41 -8.15 -2.90
N GLY A 55 1.47 -8.08 -2.09
CA GLY A 55 2.06 -9.25 -1.40
C GLY A 55 1.13 -9.95 -0.41
N ASN A 56 0.10 -9.26 0.07
CA ASN A 56 -1.00 -9.80 0.88
C ASN A 56 -2.05 -10.60 0.09
N ILE A 57 -2.06 -10.49 -1.24
CA ILE A 57 -3.00 -11.20 -2.13
C ILE A 57 -2.26 -12.24 -2.97
N PHE A 58 -1.05 -11.93 -3.38
CA PHE A 58 -0.28 -12.81 -4.26
C PHE A 58 1.21 -12.60 -4.06
N ARG A 59 1.93 -13.70 -3.80
CA ARG A 59 3.39 -13.71 -3.72
C ARG A 59 3.94 -14.53 -4.87
N GLY A 60 4.68 -13.88 -5.76
CA GLY A 60 5.30 -14.55 -6.91
C GLY A 60 6.24 -15.70 -6.52
N MET A 61 6.86 -15.67 -5.35
CA MET A 61 7.67 -16.78 -4.84
C MET A 61 6.83 -18.04 -4.56
N GLU A 62 5.66 -17.88 -3.93
CA GLU A 62 4.73 -19.00 -3.67
C GLU A 62 4.07 -19.52 -4.95
N ALA A 63 3.87 -18.64 -5.92
CA ALA A 63 3.37 -19.05 -7.24
C ALA A 63 4.43 -19.85 -8.01
N ALA A 64 5.69 -19.40 -7.96
CA ALA A 64 6.80 -20.08 -8.61
C ALA A 64 7.03 -21.49 -8.04
N THR A 65 6.91 -21.68 -6.72
CA THR A 65 7.00 -23.02 -6.12
C THR A 65 5.84 -23.94 -6.52
N LYS A 66 4.70 -23.38 -6.96
CA LYS A 66 3.54 -24.12 -7.49
C LYS A 66 3.56 -24.30 -9.01
N GLY A 67 4.69 -24.02 -9.66
CA GLY A 67 4.89 -24.24 -11.09
C GLY A 67 4.46 -23.08 -11.99
N MET A 68 4.19 -21.89 -11.43
CA MET A 68 3.97 -20.69 -12.24
C MET A 68 5.32 -20.18 -12.76
N GLU A 69 5.41 -19.98 -14.08
CA GLU A 69 6.62 -19.46 -14.70
C GLU A 69 6.81 -17.99 -14.32
N ARG A 70 7.99 -17.65 -13.80
CA ARG A 70 8.30 -16.29 -13.40
C ARG A 70 8.69 -15.50 -14.66
N VAL A 71 7.94 -14.46 -14.98
CA VAL A 71 8.32 -13.53 -16.05
C VAL A 71 9.58 -12.78 -15.61
N THR A 72 10.70 -13.07 -16.25
CA THR A 72 11.93 -12.29 -16.16
C THR A 72 11.89 -11.24 -17.27
N GLY A 73 11.62 -10.00 -16.89
CA GLY A 73 11.82 -8.82 -17.74
C GLY A 73 13.15 -8.17 -17.45
#